data_AF-A0A3A5T5I2-F1
#
_entry.id   AF-A0A3A5T5I2-F1
#
_cell.length_a   1.000
_cell.length_b   1.000
_cell.length_c   1.000
_cell.angle_alpha   90.00
_cell.angle_beta   90.00
_cell.angle_gamma   90.00
#
_symmetry.space_group_name_H-M   'P 1'
#
loop_
_entity.id
_entity.type
_entity.pdbx_description
1 polymer ?
#
loop_
_entity_poly.entity_id
_entity_poly.type
_entity_poly.pdbx_seq_one_letter_code
_entity_poly.pdbx_strand_id
1 'polypeptide(L)'
;MDKIKTKLKFIKSDRTESWVGFVSINTKTGYIKGVREDAKGPKKVCIVTHELEPIIEPNVLYDVQMVPMKNEKAGYIVVAAEPHAFDAKITSTVVKNAVYLVEVKFGNKTIKYDPLDGVKDSVRTIDGVVEELSKRKDIKNLLLVIDDFCKSANIVLTAFQNDGHYVAAKKVLKK
;
A
#
# COMPACT_ATOMS: atom_id res chain seq x y z
N MET A 1 -9.98 -1.21 30.60
CA MET A 1 -10.70 -0.72 29.40
C MET A 1 -10.17 -1.49 28.22
N ASP A 2 -11.03 -2.18 27.50
CA ASP A 2 -10.62 -2.98 26.35
C ASP A 2 -10.25 -2.07 25.19
N LYS A 3 -9.02 -2.23 24.70
CA LYS A 3 -8.53 -1.49 23.53
C LYS A 3 -9.08 -2.15 22.28
N ILE A 4 -9.80 -1.36 21.47
CA ILE A 4 -10.35 -1.82 20.20
C ILE A 4 -9.27 -1.68 19.13
N LYS A 5 -9.07 -2.72 18.32
CA LYS A 5 -8.13 -2.72 17.20
C LYS A 5 -8.86 -2.58 15.88
N THR A 6 -8.38 -1.71 15.00
CA THR A 6 -8.85 -1.61 13.62
C THR A 6 -7.77 -0.99 12.74
N LYS A 7 -8.06 -0.79 11.45
CA LYS A 7 -7.18 -0.02 10.56
C LYS A 7 -7.82 1.30 10.16
N LEU A 8 -7.07 2.40 10.21
CA LEU A 8 -7.56 3.75 9.86
C LEU A 8 -6.62 4.49 8.93
N LYS A 9 -7.20 5.35 8.10
CA LYS A 9 -6.49 6.48 7.49
C LYS A 9 -6.93 7.74 8.19
N PHE A 10 -6.00 8.67 8.33
CA PHE A 10 -6.25 9.95 8.97
C PHE A 10 -6.28 11.07 7.94
N ILE A 11 -7.12 12.07 8.23
CA ILE A 11 -7.18 13.35 7.56
C ILE A 11 -7.06 14.46 8.60
N LYS A 12 -6.64 15.64 8.18
CA LYS A 12 -6.60 16.80 9.06
C LYS A 12 -7.99 17.44 9.08
N SER A 13 -8.54 17.72 10.26
CA SER A 13 -9.84 18.39 10.36
C SER A 13 -9.74 19.86 10.00
N ASP A 14 -10.60 20.34 9.10
CA ASP A 14 -10.68 21.77 8.74
C ASP A 14 -11.08 22.68 9.91
N ARG A 15 -11.72 22.12 10.95
CA ARG A 15 -12.23 22.88 12.09
C ARG A 15 -11.27 22.98 13.25
N THR A 16 -10.54 21.90 13.53
CA THR A 16 -9.71 21.79 14.74
C THR A 16 -8.23 21.56 14.44
N GLU A 17 -7.88 21.39 13.17
CA GLU A 17 -6.54 21.02 12.68
C GLU A 17 -6.00 19.69 13.23
N SER A 18 -6.82 18.94 13.98
CA SER A 18 -6.44 17.65 14.56
C SER A 18 -6.52 16.54 13.53
N TRP A 19 -5.68 15.52 13.68
CA TRP A 19 -5.79 14.30 12.89
C TRP A 19 -7.01 13.48 13.31
N VAL A 20 -7.88 13.19 12.36
CA VAL A 20 -9.12 12.43 12.57
C VAL A 20 -9.27 11.29 11.58
N GLY A 21 -9.79 10.17 12.08
CA GLY A 21 -10.21 9.02 11.28
C GLY A 21 -11.69 8.73 11.51
N PHE A 22 -12.25 7.82 10.73
CA PHE A 22 -13.66 7.46 10.86
C PHE A 22 -13.83 5.95 10.92
N VAL A 23 -14.75 5.51 11.78
CA VAL A 23 -15.16 4.11 11.86
C VAL A 23 -16.65 3.96 11.63
N SER A 24 -17.03 2.86 11.01
CA SER A 24 -18.41 2.40 10.93
C SER A 24 -18.56 1.16 11.82
N ILE A 25 -19.69 1.07 12.50
CA ILE A 25 -20.00 0.00 13.44
C ILE A 25 -21.15 -0.80 12.85
N ASN A 26 -20.94 -2.10 12.67
CA ASN A 26 -22.03 -3.01 12.38
C ASN A 26 -22.84 -3.21 13.67
N THR A 27 -24.05 -2.66 13.72
CA THR A 27 -24.91 -2.71 14.92
C THR A 27 -25.38 -4.12 15.29
N LYS A 28 -25.34 -5.07 14.36
CA LYS A 28 -25.72 -6.47 14.62
C LYS A 28 -24.58 -7.28 15.23
N THR A 29 -23.35 -7.06 14.76
CA THR A 29 -22.19 -7.88 15.14
C THR A 29 -21.22 -7.17 16.08
N GLY A 30 -21.38 -5.86 16.30
CA GLY A 30 -20.43 -5.03 17.02
C GLY A 30 -19.11 -4.80 16.28
N TYR A 31 -18.96 -5.31 15.05
CA TYR A 31 -17.72 -5.20 14.30
C TYR A 31 -17.44 -3.75 13.89
N ILE A 32 -16.22 -3.28 14.18
CA ILE A 32 -15.78 -1.91 13.92
C ILE A 32 -14.76 -1.92 12.78
N LYS A 33 -15.10 -1.21 11.70
CA LYS A 33 -14.22 -1.05 10.53
C LYS A 33 -13.88 0.41 10.29
N GLY A 34 -12.64 0.68 9.92
CA GLY A 34 -12.25 1.97 9.37
C GLY A 34 -12.98 2.28 8.08
N VAL A 35 -13.37 3.55 7.91
CA VAL A 35 -14.00 4.09 6.72
C VAL A 35 -13.42 5.46 6.39
N ARG A 36 -13.61 5.92 5.15
CA ARG A 36 -13.26 7.27 4.74
C ARG A 36 -14.29 8.28 5.25
N GLU A 37 -13.93 9.55 5.19
CA GLU A 37 -14.86 10.63 5.49
C GLU A 37 -16.06 10.65 4.53
N ASP A 38 -15.85 10.42 3.24
CA ASP A 38 -16.91 10.43 2.22
C ASP A 38 -17.77 9.14 2.21
N ALA A 39 -17.50 8.19 3.12
CA ALA A 39 -18.26 6.95 3.19
C ALA A 39 -19.73 7.21 3.57
N LYS A 40 -20.64 6.59 2.81
CA LYS A 40 -22.09 6.65 3.06
C LYS A 40 -22.45 5.91 4.36
N GLY A 41 -23.37 6.47 5.13
CA GLY A 41 -23.94 5.86 6.33
C GLY A 41 -23.39 6.40 7.65
N PRO A 42 -23.88 5.89 8.79
CA PRO A 42 -23.46 6.35 10.10
C PRO A 42 -22.00 5.99 10.38
N LYS A 43 -21.24 6.99 10.82
CA LYS A 43 -19.82 6.91 11.16
C LYS A 43 -19.56 7.59 12.49
N LYS A 44 -18.55 7.12 13.22
CA LYS A 44 -18.02 7.78 14.42
C LYS A 44 -16.62 8.29 14.15
N VAL A 45 -16.30 9.45 14.73
CA VAL A 45 -14.97 10.05 14.63
C VAL A 45 -14.00 9.36 15.58
N CYS A 46 -12.76 9.21 15.14
CA CYS A 46 -11.63 8.76 15.93
C CYS A 46 -10.61 9.90 15.97
N ILE A 47 -10.34 10.45 17.14
CA ILE A 47 -9.39 11.56 17.30
C ILE A 47 -8.04 11.00 17.73
N VAL A 48 -6.98 11.43 17.06
CA VAL A 48 -5.60 11.06 17.40
C VAL A 48 -5.14 11.85 18.62
N THR A 49 -4.46 11.19 19.56
CA THR A 49 -3.82 11.89 20.70
C THR A 49 -2.63 12.71 20.24
N HIS A 50 -2.35 13.81 20.94
CA HIS A 50 -1.29 14.76 20.57
C HIS A 50 0.08 14.09 20.40
N GLU A 51 0.39 13.10 21.23
CA GLU A 51 1.63 12.32 21.19
C GLU A 51 1.85 11.57 19.87
N LEU A 52 0.77 11.21 19.16
CA LEU A 52 0.83 10.46 17.90
C LEU A 52 0.85 11.38 16.68
N GLU A 53 0.52 12.67 16.80
CA GLU A 53 0.46 13.59 15.66
C GLU A 53 1.74 13.62 14.81
N PRO A 54 2.97 13.59 15.38
CA PRO A 54 4.20 13.63 14.59
C PRO A 54 4.43 12.41 13.69
N ILE A 55 3.79 11.27 13.98
CA ILE A 55 3.96 10.02 13.21
C ILE A 55 2.84 9.78 12.19
N ILE A 56 1.81 10.62 12.17
CA ILE A 56 0.69 10.50 11.24
C ILE A 56 1.03 11.20 9.92
N GLU A 57 1.08 10.42 8.85
CA GLU A 57 1.25 10.88 7.48
C GLU A 57 -0.08 10.76 6.71
N PRO A 58 -0.40 11.72 5.81
CA PRO A 58 -1.57 11.62 4.97
C PRO A 58 -1.47 10.41 4.04
N ASN A 59 -2.62 9.83 3.67
CA ASN A 59 -2.74 8.69 2.77
C ASN A 59 -2.12 7.36 3.24
N VAL A 60 -1.48 7.31 4.41
CA VAL A 60 -0.97 6.09 5.03
C VAL A 60 -2.09 5.38 5.81
N LEU A 61 -2.11 4.05 5.74
CA LEU A 61 -3.01 3.23 6.55
C LEU A 61 -2.29 2.82 7.82
N TYR A 62 -2.95 2.91 8.96
CA TYR A 62 -2.40 2.57 10.27
C TYR A 62 -3.16 1.43 10.90
N ASP A 63 -2.44 0.52 11.55
CA ASP A 63 -2.96 -0.35 12.61
C ASP A 63 -3.12 0.48 13.88
N VAL A 64 -4.36 0.61 14.36
CA VAL A 64 -4.67 1.49 15.47
C VAL A 64 -5.23 0.74 16.67
N GLN A 65 -4.93 1.24 17.86
CA GLN A 65 -5.63 0.91 19.09
C GLN A 65 -6.39 2.13 19.55
N MET A 66 -7.67 1.93 19.90
CA MET A 66 -8.53 3.02 20.30
C MET A 66 -9.39 2.66 21.51
N VAL A 67 -9.77 3.68 22.27
CA VAL A 67 -10.64 3.58 23.43
C VAL A 67 -11.88 4.45 23.21
N PRO A 68 -13.07 4.04 23.68
CA PRO A 68 -14.26 4.87 23.58
C PRO A 68 -14.08 6.16 24.40
N MET A 69 -14.64 7.27 23.90
CA MET A 69 -14.72 8.50 24.68
C MET A 69 -15.67 8.32 25.87
N LYS A 70 -15.54 9.19 26.90
CA LYS A 70 -16.42 9.20 28.09
C LYS A 70 -17.91 9.15 27.73
N ASN A 71 -18.30 9.82 26.65
CA ASN A 71 -19.57 9.60 25.99
C ASN A 71 -19.36 8.66 24.80
N GLU A 72 -19.73 7.38 24.92
CA GLU A 72 -19.51 6.38 23.87
C GLU A 72 -20.21 6.71 22.54
N LYS A 73 -21.24 7.57 22.57
CA LYS A 73 -21.90 8.07 21.35
C LYS A 73 -21.04 9.08 20.59
N ALA A 74 -20.06 9.72 21.24
CA ALA A 74 -19.24 10.78 20.66
C ALA A 74 -18.14 10.24 19.72
N GLY A 75 -17.56 9.07 19.99
CA GLY A 75 -16.50 8.50 19.15
C GLY A 75 -15.42 7.79 19.96
N TYR A 76 -14.22 7.75 19.39
CA TYR A 76 -13.06 7.05 19.95
C TYR A 76 -11.83 7.95 20.01
N ILE A 77 -10.92 7.65 20.93
CA ILE A 77 -9.59 8.24 21.05
C ILE A 77 -8.58 7.19 20.60
N VAL A 78 -7.76 7.51 19.61
CA VAL A 78 -6.67 6.65 19.14
C VAL A 78 -5.48 6.82 20.07
N VAL A 79 -5.09 5.74 20.75
CA VAL A 79 -4.04 5.73 21.77
C VAL A 79 -2.75 5.04 21.29
N ALA A 80 -2.80 4.34 20.16
CA ALA A 80 -1.62 3.85 19.45
C ALA A 80 -1.91 3.76 17.95
N ALA A 81 -0.90 4.03 17.13
CA ALA A 81 -0.98 3.93 15.68
C ALA A 81 0.38 3.49 15.11
N GLU A 82 0.38 2.43 14.30
CA GLU A 82 1.57 1.94 13.60
C GLU A 82 1.28 1.87 12.10
N PRO A 83 2.16 2.37 11.20
CA PRO A 83 1.96 2.25 9.76
C PRO A 83 1.77 0.78 9.35
N HIS A 84 0.68 0.50 8.64
CA HIS A 84 0.37 -0.84 8.17
C HIS A 84 1.14 -1.15 6.88
N ALA A 85 1.98 -2.17 6.95
CA ALA A 85 2.65 -2.74 5.79
C ALA A 85 1.93 -4.02 5.34
N PHE A 86 1.77 -4.19 4.03
CA PHE A 86 1.11 -5.34 3.42
C PHE A 86 2.12 -6.41 3.03
N ASP A 87 1.72 -7.67 3.12
CA ASP A 87 2.42 -8.76 2.46
C ASP A 87 2.26 -8.62 0.94
N ALA A 88 3.35 -8.86 0.20
CA ALA A 88 3.36 -8.80 -1.24
C ALA A 88 3.30 -10.20 -1.85
N LYS A 89 2.55 -10.35 -2.94
CA LYS A 89 2.47 -11.55 -3.75
C LYS A 89 3.01 -11.24 -5.13
N ILE A 90 4.00 -12.02 -5.57
CA ILE A 90 4.60 -11.91 -6.90
C ILE A 90 4.03 -13.03 -7.77
N THR A 91 3.58 -12.68 -8.97
CA THR A 91 3.11 -13.64 -9.98
C THR A 91 3.71 -13.32 -11.33
N SER A 92 4.30 -14.32 -11.98
CA SER A 92 4.83 -14.21 -13.34
C SER A 92 3.95 -14.98 -14.33
N THR A 93 3.68 -14.37 -15.48
CA THR A 93 2.93 -14.98 -16.59
C THR A 93 3.74 -14.82 -17.86
N VAL A 94 3.99 -15.93 -18.56
CA VAL A 94 4.63 -15.95 -19.86
C VAL A 94 3.73 -16.70 -20.84
N VAL A 95 3.32 -16.01 -21.90
CA VAL A 95 2.69 -16.58 -23.08
C VAL A 95 3.53 -16.13 -24.26
N LYS A 96 4.15 -17.10 -24.93
CA LYS A 96 5.05 -16.86 -26.06
C LYS A 96 4.47 -15.84 -27.04
N ASN A 97 5.27 -14.81 -27.36
CA ASN A 97 4.97 -13.71 -28.27
C ASN A 97 3.72 -12.87 -27.93
N ALA A 98 3.13 -13.04 -26.74
CA ALA A 98 1.86 -12.40 -26.41
C ALA A 98 1.84 -11.75 -25.02
N VAL A 99 2.43 -12.38 -24.00
CA VAL A 99 2.40 -11.88 -22.61
C VAL A 99 3.73 -12.19 -21.94
N TYR A 100 4.36 -11.17 -21.39
CA TYR A 100 5.54 -11.31 -20.55
C TYR A 100 5.32 -10.38 -19.37
N LEU A 101 4.85 -10.91 -18.24
CA LEU A 101 4.35 -10.06 -17.17
C LEU A 101 4.82 -10.57 -15.82
N VAL A 102 5.33 -9.67 -14.99
CA VAL A 102 5.48 -9.91 -13.55
C VAL A 102 4.62 -8.88 -12.82
N GLU A 103 3.73 -9.36 -11.94
CA GLU A 103 2.89 -8.50 -11.10
C GLU A 103 3.29 -8.67 -9.63
N VAL A 104 3.53 -7.54 -8.95
CA VAL A 104 3.70 -7.46 -7.50
C VAL A 104 2.44 -6.86 -6.90
N LYS A 105 1.61 -7.69 -6.25
CA LYS A 105 0.35 -7.30 -5.63
C LYS A 105 0.50 -7.18 -4.12
N PHE A 106 0.04 -6.07 -3.55
CA PHE A 106 0.09 -5.81 -2.11
C PHE A 106 -1.05 -4.88 -1.72
N GLY A 107 -1.82 -5.25 -0.70
CA GLY A 107 -3.09 -4.58 -0.39
C GLY A 107 -3.98 -4.49 -1.64
N ASN A 108 -4.41 -3.27 -1.99
CA ASN A 108 -5.22 -2.99 -3.18
C ASN A 108 -4.41 -2.44 -4.36
N LYS A 109 -3.09 -2.65 -4.38
CA LYS A 109 -2.18 -2.09 -5.37
C LYS A 109 -1.50 -3.19 -6.17
N THR A 110 -1.08 -2.84 -7.37
CA THR A 110 -0.33 -3.73 -8.26
C THR A 110 0.72 -2.91 -8.97
N ILE A 111 1.98 -3.33 -8.87
CA ILE A 111 3.09 -2.83 -9.68
C ILE A 111 3.42 -3.93 -10.70
N LYS A 112 3.70 -3.55 -11.94
CA LYS A 112 3.86 -4.49 -13.06
C LYS A 112 5.20 -4.26 -13.76
N TYR A 113 5.83 -5.35 -14.17
CA TYR A 113 6.89 -5.38 -15.16
C TYR A 113 6.38 -6.03 -16.42
N ASP A 114 6.40 -5.30 -17.52
CA ASP A 114 5.90 -5.72 -18.83
C ASP A 114 6.86 -5.20 -19.92
N PRO A 115 7.85 -6.01 -20.36
CA PRO A 115 8.79 -5.60 -21.39
C PRO A 115 8.18 -5.54 -22.80
N LEU A 116 6.99 -6.11 -23.03
CA LEU A 116 6.35 -6.13 -24.35
C LEU A 116 5.45 -4.90 -24.54
N ASP A 117 4.49 -4.70 -23.65
CA ASP A 117 3.46 -3.65 -23.78
C ASP A 117 3.73 -2.44 -22.87
N GLY A 118 4.74 -2.51 -22.00
CA GLY A 118 5.13 -1.42 -21.13
C GLY A 118 5.65 -0.20 -21.90
N VAL A 119 4.97 0.94 -21.77
CA VAL A 119 5.40 2.20 -22.41
C VAL A 119 6.41 2.97 -21.55
N LYS A 120 6.17 3.03 -20.23
CA LYS A 120 7.00 3.79 -19.28
C LYS A 120 8.11 2.91 -18.74
N ASP A 121 9.27 3.51 -18.45
CA ASP A 121 10.40 2.75 -17.88
C ASP A 121 10.08 2.11 -16.53
N SER A 122 9.18 2.73 -15.75
CA SER A 122 8.62 2.19 -14.50
C SER A 122 7.75 0.95 -14.66
N VAL A 123 7.54 0.48 -15.90
CA VAL A 123 6.80 -0.74 -16.24
C VAL A 123 7.64 -1.62 -17.18
N ARG A 124 8.30 -1.02 -18.17
CA ARG A 124 9.06 -1.71 -19.21
C ARG A 124 10.40 -2.26 -18.75
N THR A 125 11.00 -1.68 -17.73
CA THR A 125 12.38 -2.00 -17.32
C THR A 125 12.42 -2.52 -15.90
N ILE A 126 13.30 -3.48 -15.63
CA ILE A 126 13.49 -4.03 -14.29
C ILE A 126 13.91 -2.91 -13.34
N ASP A 127 14.89 -2.08 -13.72
CA ASP A 127 15.39 -0.98 -12.90
C ASP A 127 14.30 0.05 -12.55
N GLY A 128 13.48 0.44 -13.53
CA GLY A 128 12.39 1.40 -13.29
C GLY A 128 11.33 0.84 -12.36
N VAL A 129 11.04 -0.46 -12.44
CA VAL A 129 10.10 -1.12 -11.51
C VAL A 129 10.72 -1.25 -10.12
N VAL A 130 12.01 -1.56 -10.00
CA VAL A 130 12.74 -1.57 -8.72
C VAL A 130 12.72 -0.18 -8.08
N GLU A 131 12.90 0.88 -8.86
CA GLU A 131 12.81 2.26 -8.36
C GLU A 131 11.43 2.56 -7.78
N GLU A 132 10.35 2.15 -8.46
CA GLU A 132 8.98 2.31 -7.96
C GLU A 132 8.69 1.47 -6.71
N LEU A 133 9.20 0.24 -6.64
CA LEU A 133 9.11 -0.59 -5.44
C LEU A 133 9.87 0.02 -4.27
N SER A 134 11.06 0.59 -4.51
CA SER A 134 11.91 1.17 -3.47
C SER A 134 11.29 2.40 -2.79
N LYS A 135 10.38 3.11 -3.48
CA LYS A 135 9.62 4.25 -2.92
C LYS A 135 8.51 3.82 -1.96
N ARG A 136 8.20 2.52 -1.87
CA ARG A 136 7.07 2.00 -1.08
C ARG A 136 7.43 1.86 0.39
N LYS A 137 6.66 2.49 1.27
CA LYS A 137 6.72 2.28 2.73
C LYS A 137 5.69 1.25 3.23
N ASP A 138 4.76 0.84 2.37
CA ASP A 138 3.57 0.04 2.71
C ASP A 138 3.73 -1.45 2.34
N ILE A 139 4.95 -1.91 2.12
CA ILE A 139 5.27 -3.32 1.79
C ILE A 139 6.15 -3.89 2.90
N LYS A 140 5.75 -5.03 3.46
CA LYS A 140 6.59 -5.77 4.42
C LYS A 140 7.79 -6.38 3.73
N ASN A 141 8.94 -6.41 4.42
CA ASN A 141 10.17 -7.04 3.94
C ASN A 141 10.57 -6.57 2.53
N LEU A 142 10.45 -5.26 2.28
CA LEU A 142 10.59 -4.67 0.93
C LEU A 142 11.85 -5.13 0.19
N LEU A 143 13.00 -5.22 0.87
CA LEU A 143 14.26 -5.67 0.25
C LEU A 143 14.15 -7.10 -0.30
N LEU A 144 13.51 -8.01 0.45
CA LEU A 144 13.27 -9.38 -0.01
C LEU A 144 12.29 -9.41 -1.19
N VAL A 145 11.23 -8.59 -1.12
CA VAL A 145 10.26 -8.46 -2.22
C VAL A 145 10.93 -7.96 -3.50
N ILE A 146 11.86 -7.00 -3.38
CA ILE A 146 12.66 -6.50 -4.51
C ILE A 146 13.56 -7.61 -5.08
N ASP A 147 14.24 -8.37 -4.23
CA ASP A 147 15.09 -9.49 -4.66
C ASP A 147 14.28 -10.57 -5.41
N ASP A 148 13.14 -10.99 -4.85
CA ASP A 148 12.26 -11.98 -5.47
C ASP A 148 11.60 -11.47 -6.76
N PHE A 149 11.28 -10.17 -6.82
CA PHE A 149 10.85 -9.51 -8.04
C PHE A 149 11.94 -9.58 -9.11
N CYS A 150 13.18 -9.20 -8.78
CA CYS A 150 14.31 -9.23 -9.71
C CYS A 150 14.54 -10.64 -10.26
N LYS A 151 14.49 -11.68 -9.43
CA LYS A 151 14.60 -13.08 -9.89
C LYS A 151 13.49 -13.42 -10.90
N SER A 152 12.23 -13.12 -10.55
CA SER A 152 11.07 -13.39 -11.41
C SER A 152 11.15 -12.62 -12.73
N ALA A 153 11.54 -11.34 -12.67
CA ALA A 153 11.66 -10.47 -13.83
C ALA A 153 12.79 -10.92 -14.78
N ASN A 154 13.92 -11.37 -14.25
CA ASN A 154 15.00 -11.92 -15.08
C ASN A 154 14.59 -13.21 -15.80
N ILE A 155 13.83 -14.09 -15.14
CA ILE A 155 13.26 -15.29 -15.79
C ILE A 155 12.36 -14.90 -16.98
N VAL A 156 11.45 -13.94 -16.76
CA VAL A 156 10.57 -13.42 -17.81
C VAL A 156 11.34 -12.74 -18.93
N LEU A 157 12.37 -11.96 -18.59
CA LEU A 157 13.25 -11.30 -19.56
C LEU A 157 14.01 -12.31 -20.43
N THR A 158 14.53 -13.38 -19.84
CA THR A 158 15.19 -14.46 -20.58
C THR A 158 14.21 -15.12 -21.55
N ALA A 159 12.97 -15.41 -21.12
CA ALA A 159 11.94 -15.95 -22.02
C ALA A 159 11.63 -14.98 -23.17
N PHE A 160 11.46 -13.69 -22.86
CA PHE A 160 11.23 -12.63 -23.84
C PHE A 160 12.35 -12.56 -24.90
N GLN A 161 13.60 -12.63 -24.47
CA GLN A 161 14.75 -12.64 -25.38
C GLN A 161 14.84 -13.91 -26.22
N ASN A 162 14.58 -15.08 -25.62
CA ASN A 162 14.59 -16.37 -26.31
C ASN A 162 13.52 -16.48 -27.40
N ASP A 163 12.39 -15.78 -27.22
CA ASP A 163 11.33 -15.69 -28.23
C ASP A 163 11.64 -14.65 -29.35
N GLY A 164 12.83 -14.03 -29.30
CA GLY A 164 13.37 -13.19 -30.38
C GLY A 164 13.16 -11.69 -30.19
N HIS A 165 12.63 -11.26 -29.03
CA HIS A 165 12.47 -9.84 -28.75
C HIS A 165 13.78 -9.19 -28.29
N TYR A 166 14.12 -8.04 -28.89
CA TYR A 166 15.35 -7.31 -28.58
C TYR A 166 15.13 -6.29 -27.46
N VAL A 167 16.04 -6.26 -26.48
CA VAL A 167 16.09 -5.22 -25.44
C VAL A 167 17.32 -4.36 -25.70
N ALA A 168 17.13 -3.07 -25.93
CA ALA A 168 18.24 -2.15 -26.15
C ALA A 168 19.16 -2.12 -24.93
N ALA A 169 20.47 -2.29 -25.16
CA ALA A 169 21.46 -2.22 -24.10
C ALA A 169 21.42 -0.85 -23.41
N LYS A 170 21.54 -0.85 -22.07
CA LYS A 170 21.61 0.35 -21.24
C LYS A 170 22.74 1.25 -21.78
N LYS A 171 22.41 2.48 -22.22
CA LYS A 171 23.44 3.49 -22.49
C LYS A 171 24.14 3.79 -21.17
N VAL A 172 25.35 3.28 -20.99
CA VAL A 172 26.23 3.70 -19.90
C VAL A 172 26.57 5.16 -20.18
N LEU A 173 25.93 6.08 -19.46
CA LEU A 173 26.38 7.46 -19.38
C LEU A 173 27.79 7.42 -18.79
N LYS A 174 28.81 7.61 -19.63
CA LYS A 174 30.16 7.91 -19.17
C LYS A 174 30.06 9.17 -18.32
N LYS A 175 30.33 9.04 -17.01
CA LYS A 175 30.59 10.18 -16.14
C LYS A 175 31.84 10.91 -16.60
#